data_AF-A0A1B1P6L9-F1
#
_entry.id   AF-A0A1B1P6L9-F1
#
_cell.length_a   1.000
_cell.length_b   1.000
_cell.length_c   1.000
_cell.angle_alpha   90.00
_cell.angle_beta   90.00
_cell.angle_gamma   90.00
#
_symmetry.space_group_name_H-M   'P 1'
#
loop_
_entity.id
_entity.type
_entity.pdbx_description
1 polymer ?
#
loop_
_entity_poly.entity_id
_entity_poly.type
_entity_poly.pdbx_seq_one_letter_code
_entity_poly.pdbx_strand_id
1 'polypeptide(L)'
;MRTFYMYSEKTQSLTTINAHETVDTLKLFYQIIGCNIVEMVYLDHGITIVVDEEGLLKNPIDINVIKEKKTNQTMQMTGNMIFIAIDEYGQTVGLNEKQMKYIEKELEIVTIPISLLT
;
A
#
# COMPACT_ATOMS: atom_id res chain seq x y z
N MET A 1 11.22 16.13 -3.86
CA MET A 1 11.05 15.11 -2.78
C MET A 1 9.76 14.37 -3.05
N ARG A 2 9.75 13.04 -2.94
CA ARG A 2 8.56 12.19 -3.17
C ARG A 2 7.97 11.77 -1.83
N THR A 3 6.66 11.94 -1.68
CA THR A 3 5.91 11.54 -0.49
C THR A 3 5.11 10.28 -0.78
N PHE A 4 5.25 9.26 0.05
CA PHE A 4 4.49 8.01 0.00
C PHE A 4 3.79 7.79 1.34
N TYR A 5 2.73 6.98 1.35
CA TYR A 5 2.16 6.46 2.59
C TYR A 5 2.50 4.98 2.75
N MET A 6 2.84 4.57 3.96
CA MET A 6 3.09 3.19 4.31
C MET A 6 2.08 2.77 5.39
N TYR A 7 1.37 1.69 5.13
CA TYR A 7 0.60 1.01 6.15
C TYR A 7 1.43 -0.15 6.71
N SER A 8 1.63 -0.15 8.03
CA SER A 8 2.34 -1.22 8.73
C SER A 8 1.32 -2.17 9.31
N GLU A 9 1.33 -3.42 8.86
CA GLU A 9 0.45 -4.48 9.37
C GLU A 9 0.66 -4.67 10.87
N LYS A 10 1.92 -4.64 11.32
CA LYS A 10 2.29 -4.86 12.73
C LYS A 10 1.73 -3.80 13.67
N THR A 11 1.71 -2.54 13.25
CA THR A 11 1.25 -1.40 14.07
C THR A 11 -0.14 -0.93 13.71
N GLN A 12 -0.73 -1.49 12.66
CA GLN A 12 -2.02 -1.13 12.09
C GLN A 12 -2.17 0.38 11.87
N SER A 13 -1.10 1.01 11.37
CA SER A 13 -1.03 2.46 11.25
C SER A 13 -0.45 2.90 9.91
N LEU A 14 -1.00 4.00 9.41
CA LEU A 14 -0.53 4.70 8.23
C LEU A 14 0.52 5.74 8.64
N THR A 15 1.69 5.72 7.99
CA THR A 15 2.76 6.70 8.22
C THR A 15 3.25 7.29 6.90
N THR A 16 3.84 8.47 6.99
CA THR A 16 4.42 9.16 5.83
C THR A 16 5.88 8.77 5.63
N ILE A 17 6.24 8.44 4.40
CA ILE A 17 7.63 8.21 3.98
C ILE A 17 8.01 9.31 2.99
N ASN A 18 9.11 10.00 3.27
CA ASN A 18 9.68 11.01 2.38
C ASN A 18 10.95 10.46 1.75
N ALA A 19 10.93 10.24 0.44
CA ALA A 19 12.06 9.74 -0.32
C ALA A 19 12.65 10.83 -1.22
N HIS A 20 13.98 10.92 -1.25
CA HIS A 20 14.65 11.78 -2.23
C HIS A 20 14.44 11.23 -3.66
N GLU A 21 14.45 12.10 -4.67
CA GLU A 21 14.21 11.71 -6.07
C GLU A 21 15.30 10.79 -6.62
N THR A 22 16.51 10.90 -6.08
CA THR A 22 17.67 10.09 -6.46
C THR A 22 17.69 8.70 -5.84
N VAL A 23 16.76 8.37 -4.95
CA VAL A 23 16.69 7.04 -4.32
C VAL A 23 16.12 6.03 -5.31
N ASP A 24 16.79 4.88 -5.41
CA ASP A 24 16.24 3.70 -6.08
C ASP A 24 14.95 3.25 -5.37
N THR A 25 13.83 3.53 -6.03
CA THR A 25 12.49 3.28 -5.51
C THR A 25 12.25 1.80 -5.24
N LEU A 26 12.69 0.91 -6.13
CA LEU A 26 12.41 -0.51 -6.01
C LEU A 26 13.17 -1.10 -4.83
N LYS A 27 14.44 -0.70 -4.66
CA LYS A 27 15.23 -1.07 -3.48
C LYS A 27 14.59 -0.56 -2.18
N LEU A 28 14.04 0.65 -2.20
CA LEU A 28 13.31 1.21 -1.06
C LEU A 28 12.07 0.36 -0.72
N PHE A 29 11.30 -0.09 -1.72
CA PHE A 29 10.13 -0.94 -1.51
C PHE A 29 10.49 -2.27 -0.88
N TYR A 30 11.51 -2.97 -1.41
CA TYR A 30 11.98 -4.22 -0.81
C TYR A 30 12.41 -4.05 0.65
N GLN A 31 13.05 -2.93 0.98
CA GLN A 31 13.46 -2.63 2.36
C GLN A 31 12.28 -2.39 3.30
N ILE A 32 11.24 -1.67 2.85
CA ILE A 32 10.07 -1.34 3.68
C ILE A 32 9.13 -2.54 3.82
N ILE A 33 8.86 -3.25 2.72
CA ILE A 33 7.94 -4.39 2.70
C ILE A 33 8.61 -5.61 3.34
N GLY A 34 9.94 -5.74 3.20
CA GLY A 34 10.68 -6.86 3.78
C GLY A 34 10.58 -8.14 2.94
N CYS A 35 10.44 -8.00 1.62
CA CYS A 35 10.32 -9.12 0.68
C CYS A 35 11.29 -8.97 -0.50
N ASN A 36 11.42 -10.03 -1.30
CA ASN A 36 12.24 -10.03 -2.51
C ASN A 36 11.43 -9.76 -3.79
N ILE A 37 10.10 -9.91 -3.71
CA ILE A 37 9.19 -9.76 -4.83
C ILE A 37 8.01 -8.92 -4.37
N VAL A 38 7.72 -7.86 -5.12
CA VAL A 38 6.63 -6.93 -4.85
C VAL A 38 5.64 -6.94 -6.00
N GLU A 39 4.36 -6.87 -5.65
CA GLU A 39 3.26 -6.70 -6.59
C GLU A 39 2.75 -5.25 -6.54
N MET A 40 2.29 -4.74 -7.68
CA MET A 40 1.63 -3.44 -7.79
C MET A 40 0.14 -3.63 -8.04
N VAL A 41 -0.69 -3.18 -7.09
CA VAL A 41 -2.14 -3.24 -7.17
C VAL A 41 -2.70 -1.86 -7.41
N TYR A 42 -3.44 -1.70 -8.51
CA TYR A 42 -4.03 -0.41 -8.89
C TYR A 42 -5.29 -0.12 -8.08
N LEU A 43 -5.35 1.08 -7.53
CA LEU A 43 -6.53 1.68 -6.91
C LEU A 43 -7.01 2.85 -7.78
N ASP A 44 -8.25 3.28 -7.58
CA ASP A 44 -8.77 4.49 -8.17
C ASP A 44 -7.92 5.74 -7.84
N HIS A 45 -8.15 6.82 -8.60
CA HIS A 45 -7.46 8.12 -8.46
C HIS A 45 -5.96 8.09 -8.75
N GLY A 46 -5.51 7.15 -9.59
CA GLY A 46 -4.11 7.02 -9.99
C GLY A 46 -3.19 6.63 -8.83
N ILE A 47 -3.73 5.90 -7.85
CA ILE A 47 -2.98 5.39 -6.71
C ILE A 47 -2.61 3.94 -7.02
N THR A 48 -1.40 3.57 -6.65
CA THR A 48 -0.93 2.19 -6.74
C THR A 48 -0.44 1.76 -5.37
N ILE A 49 -0.75 0.52 -4.99
CA ILE A 49 -0.39 -0.08 -3.73
C ILE A 49 0.69 -1.12 -4.02
N VAL A 50 1.86 -0.95 -3.43
CA VAL A 50 2.96 -1.91 -3.50
C VAL A 50 2.86 -2.83 -2.30
N VAL A 51 2.81 -4.13 -2.56
CA VAL A 51 2.62 -5.17 -1.54
C VAL A 51 3.56 -6.35 -1.76
N ASP A 52 3.65 -7.25 -0.79
CA ASP A 52 4.41 -8.50 -0.89
C ASP A 52 3.67 -9.52 -1.76
N GLU A 53 4.19 -9.83 -2.96
CA GLU A 53 3.58 -10.80 -3.89
C GLU A 53 3.49 -12.21 -3.28
N GLU A 54 4.47 -12.56 -2.44
CA GLU A 54 4.56 -13.88 -1.82
C GLU A 54 3.82 -13.95 -0.48
N GLY A 55 3.12 -12.89 -0.07
CA GLY A 55 2.58 -12.78 1.29
C GLY A 55 1.60 -13.90 1.64
N LEU A 56 0.74 -14.33 0.71
CA LEU A 56 -0.18 -15.47 0.90
C LEU A 56 0.55 -16.81 1.02
N LEU A 57 1.72 -16.97 0.39
CA LEU A 57 2.51 -18.21 0.45
C LEU A 57 3.24 -18.38 1.79
N LYS A 58 3.32 -17.31 2.60
CA LYS A 58 3.98 -17.30 3.91
C LYS A 58 3.08 -17.78 5.05
N ASN A 59 1.89 -18.32 4.75
CA ASN A 59 0.86 -18.70 5.73
C ASN A 59 0.54 -17.56 6.70
N PRO A 60 0.05 -16.42 6.19
CA PRO A 60 -0.27 -15.28 7.03
C PRO A 60 -1.36 -15.64 8.05
N ILE A 61 -1.32 -15.03 9.22
CA ILE A 61 -2.35 -15.17 10.27
C ILE A 61 -3.40 -14.07 10.17
N ASP A 62 -3.02 -12.93 9.60
CA ASP A 62 -3.82 -11.72 9.45
C ASP A 62 -3.83 -11.27 7.99
N ILE A 63 -4.81 -10.44 7.63
CA ILE A 63 -4.94 -9.85 6.30
C ILE A 63 -5.49 -8.43 6.42
N ASN A 64 -4.96 -7.53 5.59
CA ASN A 64 -5.44 -6.17 5.48
C ASN A 64 -6.60 -6.11 4.50
N VAL A 65 -7.72 -5.57 4.95
CA VAL A 65 -8.88 -5.25 4.13
C VAL A 65 -8.90 -3.75 3.91
N ILE A 66 -8.70 -3.33 2.67
CA ILE A 66 -8.90 -1.94 2.24
C ILE A 66 -10.34 -1.84 1.75
N LYS A 67 -11.12 -0.96 2.38
CA LYS A 67 -12.51 -0.68 2.00
C LYS A 67 -12.64 0.76 1.51
N GLU A 68 -13.17 0.94 0.31
CA GLU A 68 -13.55 2.27 -0.18
C GLU A 68 -14.94 2.63 0.35
N LYS A 69 -15.05 3.71 1.13
CA LYS A 69 -16.30 4.10 1.80
C LYS A 69 -17.43 4.45 0.83
N LYS A 70 -17.10 4.99 -0.33
CA LYS A 70 -18.08 5.46 -1.32
C LYS A 70 -18.77 4.29 -2.05
N THR A 71 -18.01 3.29 -2.47
CA THR A 71 -18.53 2.17 -3.28
C THR A 71 -18.75 0.91 -2.46
N ASN A 72 -18.23 0.85 -1.23
CA ASN A 72 -18.08 -0.37 -0.42
C ASN A 72 -17.27 -1.47 -1.10
N GLN A 73 -16.49 -1.16 -2.15
CA GLN A 73 -15.54 -2.12 -2.71
C GLN A 73 -14.46 -2.42 -1.68
N THR A 74 -14.03 -3.68 -1.66
CA THR A 74 -13.01 -4.17 -0.75
C THR A 74 -11.91 -4.86 -1.52
N MET A 75 -10.68 -4.70 -1.05
CA MET A 75 -9.50 -5.39 -1.56
C MET A 75 -8.76 -6.00 -0.37
N GLN A 76 -8.20 -7.18 -0.57
CA GLN A 76 -7.51 -7.93 0.46
C GLN A 76 -6.02 -8.02 0.12
N MET A 77 -5.17 -7.64 1.06
CA MET A 77 -3.72 -7.53 0.89
C MET A 77 -3.02 -8.08 2.13
N THR A 78 -1.85 -8.68 1.98
CA THR A 78 -1.05 -9.21 3.09
C THR A 78 0.17 -8.33 3.38
N GLY A 79 0.60 -8.25 4.64
CA GLY A 79 1.86 -7.59 5.01
C GLY A 79 1.80 -6.06 4.93
N ASN A 80 2.97 -5.42 4.92
CA ASN A 80 3.08 -3.97 4.79
C ASN A 80 2.66 -3.52 3.39
N MET A 81 2.06 -2.33 3.30
CA MET A 81 1.59 -1.76 2.03
C MET A 81 2.16 -0.37 1.83
N ILE A 82 2.56 -0.03 0.59
CA ILE A 82 3.04 1.32 0.25
C ILE A 82 2.14 1.92 -0.82
N PHE A 83 1.52 3.05 -0.52
CA PHE A 83 0.72 3.83 -1.46
C PHE A 83 1.62 4.81 -2.20
N ILE A 84 1.59 4.72 -3.53
CA ILE A 84 2.38 5.53 -4.45
C ILE A 84 1.50 6.08 -5.57
N ALA A 85 2.06 6.96 -6.38
CA ALA A 85 1.50 7.36 -7.67
C ALA A 85 2.45 6.96 -8.80
N ILE A 86 1.88 6.73 -9.98
CA ILE A 86 2.62 6.43 -11.20
C ILE A 86 2.27 7.51 -12.22
N ASP A 87 3.27 8.10 -12.88
CA ASP A 87 3.05 9.10 -13.92
C ASP A 87 2.71 8.48 -15.28
N GLU A 88 2.47 9.33 -16.28
CA GLU A 88 2.14 8.90 -17.65
C GLU A 88 3.25 8.11 -18.35
N TYR A 89 4.48 8.14 -17.83
CA TYR A 89 5.64 7.41 -18.34
C TYR A 89 5.91 6.11 -17.57
N GLY A 90 5.05 5.75 -16.61
CA GLY A 90 5.22 4.57 -15.77
C GLY A 90 6.23 4.76 -14.64
N GLN A 91 6.66 5.99 -14.35
CA GLN A 91 7.61 6.25 -13.27
C GLN A 91 6.89 6.43 -11.94
N THR A 92 7.49 5.89 -10.87
CA THR A 92 6.98 6.14 -9.52
C THR A 92 7.25 7.59 -9.09
N VAL A 93 6.17 8.30 -8.83
CA VAL A 93 6.16 9.67 -8.32
C VAL A 93 5.50 9.72 -6.94
N GLY A 94 5.70 10.83 -6.22
CA GLY A 94 5.06 11.05 -4.93
C GLY A 94 3.55 11.26 -5.05
N LEU A 95 2.81 10.90 -4.00
CA LEU A 95 1.39 11.20 -3.88
C LEU A 95 1.17 12.72 -3.84
N ASN A 96 0.17 13.20 -4.58
CA ASN A 96 -0.27 14.58 -4.49
C ASN A 96 -1.31 14.77 -3.37
N GLU A 97 -1.64 16.03 -3.05
CA GLU A 97 -2.58 16.34 -1.96
C GLU A 97 -3.97 15.72 -2.12
N LYS A 98 -4.46 15.58 -3.35
CA LYS A 98 -5.78 14.99 -3.60
C LYS A 98 -5.76 13.49 -3.30
N GLN A 99 -4.70 12.80 -3.70
CA GLN A 99 -4.50 11.38 -3.44
C GLN A 99 -4.31 11.11 -1.94
N MET A 100 -3.49 11.91 -1.26
CA MET A 100 -3.31 11.80 0.19
C MET A 100 -4.64 11.99 0.94
N LYS A 101 -5.42 13.03 0.59
CA LYS A 101 -6.75 13.25 1.17
C LYS A 101 -7.72 12.10 0.90
N TYR A 102 -7.67 11.51 -0.29
CA TYR A 102 -8.49 10.35 -0.63
C TYR A 102 -8.13 9.14 0.25
N ILE A 103 -6.85 8.80 0.39
CA ILE A 103 -6.40 7.69 1.24
C ILE A 103 -6.84 7.91 2.69
N GLU A 104 -6.68 9.12 3.23
CA GLU A 104 -7.02 9.42 4.63
C GLU A 104 -8.52 9.45 4.93
N LYS A 105 -9.34 9.91 3.97
CA LYS A 105 -10.75 10.19 4.23
C LYS A 105 -11.69 9.13 3.68
N GLU A 106 -11.37 8.57 2.52
CA GLU A 106 -12.26 7.71 1.75
C GLU A 106 -11.91 6.23 1.87
N LEU A 107 -10.69 5.89 2.30
CA LEU A 107 -10.30 4.52 2.57
C LEU A 107 -10.40 4.22 4.07
N GLU A 108 -10.77 2.98 4.35
CA GLU A 108 -10.67 2.35 5.66
C GLU A 108 -9.79 1.11 5.51
N ILE A 109 -8.77 0.98 6.35
CA ILE A 109 -7.87 -0.18 6.34
C ILE A 109 -8.04 -0.89 7.67
N VAL A 110 -8.45 -2.15 7.62
CA VAL A 110 -8.64 -2.99 8.81
C VAL A 110 -7.83 -4.26 8.64
N THR A 111 -7.00 -4.57 9.63
CA THR A 111 -6.33 -5.87 9.70
C THR A 111 -7.22 -6.83 10.47
N ILE A 112 -7.57 -7.96 9.86
CA ILE A 112 -8.40 -9.00 10.49
C ILE A 112 -7.68 -10.35 10.45
N PRO A 113 -7.92 -11.24 11.43
CA PRO A 113 -7.45 -12.61 11.36
C PRO A 113 -8.03 -13.34 10.14
N ILE A 114 -7.20 -14.09 9.42
CA ILE A 114 -7.64 -14.86 8.24
C ILE A 114 -8.72 -15.88 8.60
N SER A 115 -8.73 -16.39 9.84
CA SER A 115 -9.78 -17.28 10.34
C SER A 115 -11.18 -16.66 10.35
N LEU A 116 -11.32 -15.34 10.21
CA LEU A 116 -12.61 -14.66 10.11
C LEU A 116 -13.11 -14.51 8.66
N LEU A 117 -12.30 -14.89 7.67
CA LEU A 117 -12.69 -14.89 6.25
C LEU A 117 -13.30 -16.21 5.78
N THR A 118 -13.23 -17.26 6.61
CA THR A 118 -13.73 -18.62 6.32
C THR A 118 -15.09 -18.90 6.93
#